data_AF-X1J701-F1
#
_entry.id   AF-X1J701-F1
#
_cell.length_a   1.000
_cell.length_b   1.000
_cell.length_c   1.000
_cell.angle_alpha   90.00
_cell.angle_beta   90.00
_cell.angle_gamma   90.00
#
_symmetry.space_group_name_H-M   'P 1'
#
loop_
_entity.id
_entity.type
_entity.pdbx_description
1 polymer ?
#
loop_
_entity_poly.entity_id
_entity_poly.type
_entity_poly.pdbx_seq_one_letter_code
_entity_poly.pdbx_strand_id
1 'polypeptide(L)'
;TGLALYASTGSLSNEPAEFIKLLGEAESYFLAEDYDRASIALEKAQKILKQQIRLGRKTTPFVNLSTPENAVKSFLVSAVLDDEETARRCWSKRVPDYFVPMLVSAIQKEIELKLQEQLELGKGPELVKWVEKAFRYERIWTGVNSYYVWAIPPGEKRSESLQFRVVRENSDWKVLVFKAWEEEGWFKALTR
;
A
#
# COMPACT_ATOMS: atom_id res chain seq x y z
N THR A 1 -13.87 -14.79 -44.65
CA THR A 1 -14.89 -15.08 -43.62
C THR A 1 -14.27 -16.04 -42.61
N GLY A 2 -13.74 -15.50 -41.52
CA GLY A 2 -12.90 -16.25 -40.57
C GLY A 2 -13.29 -15.96 -39.13
N LEU A 3 -13.91 -16.96 -38.52
CA LEU A 3 -13.80 -17.43 -37.15
C LEU A 3 -13.79 -16.41 -35.98
N ALA A 4 -14.86 -16.53 -35.20
CA ALA A 4 -15.02 -15.99 -33.86
C ALA A 4 -13.88 -16.40 -32.92
N LEU A 5 -13.38 -15.42 -32.18
CA LEU A 5 -12.70 -15.61 -30.89
C LEU A 5 -13.55 -14.93 -29.82
N TYR A 6 -14.50 -15.69 -29.28
CA TYR A 6 -15.02 -15.46 -27.95
C TYR A 6 -13.93 -15.84 -26.94
N ALA A 7 -13.45 -14.88 -26.16
CA ALA A 7 -12.71 -15.15 -24.94
C ALA A 7 -13.19 -14.17 -23.86
N SER A 8 -14.15 -14.67 -23.07
CA SER A 8 -14.34 -14.45 -21.64
C SER A 8 -14.20 -13.02 -21.09
N THR A 9 -15.30 -12.27 -21.12
CA THR A 9 -15.55 -11.10 -20.23
C THR A 9 -16.37 -11.47 -18.99
N GLY A 10 -16.50 -12.77 -18.67
CA GLY A 10 -17.32 -13.24 -17.56
C GLY A 10 -16.50 -13.46 -16.29
N SER A 11 -16.41 -12.48 -15.40
CA SER A 11 -16.20 -12.72 -13.96
C SER A 11 -16.37 -11.49 -13.05
N LEU A 12 -16.45 -10.26 -13.57
CA LEU A 12 -16.44 -9.05 -12.72
C LEU A 12 -17.82 -8.54 -12.27
N SER A 13 -18.93 -9.01 -12.86
CA SER A 13 -20.23 -8.32 -12.71
C SER A 13 -21.14 -8.83 -11.58
N ASN A 14 -20.78 -9.90 -10.86
CA ASN A 14 -21.70 -10.52 -9.88
C ASN A 14 -21.23 -10.43 -8.41
N GLU A 15 -20.07 -9.83 -8.16
CA GLU A 15 -19.49 -9.73 -6.81
C GLU A 15 -20.37 -8.95 -5.81
N PRO A 16 -20.97 -7.79 -6.15
CA PRO A 16 -21.88 -7.10 -5.22
C PRO A 16 -23.15 -7.89 -4.87
N ALA A 17 -23.70 -8.63 -5.85
CA ALA A 17 -24.87 -9.47 -5.62
C ALA A 17 -24.54 -10.67 -4.73
N GLU A 18 -23.38 -11.31 -4.94
CA GLU A 18 -22.90 -12.40 -4.09
C GLU A 18 -22.58 -11.92 -2.67
N PHE A 19 -22.06 -10.70 -2.50
CA PHE A 19 -21.86 -10.09 -1.18
C PHE A 19 -23.19 -9.95 -0.41
N ILE A 20 -24.22 -9.38 -1.03
CA ILE A 20 -25.54 -9.21 -0.40
C ILE A 20 -26.15 -10.56 -0.05
N LYS A 21 -26.06 -11.54 -0.96
CA LYS A 21 -26.53 -12.90 -0.74
C LYS A 21 -25.85 -13.54 0.48
N LEU A 22 -24.52 -13.45 0.57
CA LEU A 22 -23.76 -14.01 1.70
C LEU A 22 -24.13 -13.35 3.04
N LEU A 23 -24.48 -12.05 3.06
CA LEU A 23 -25.01 -11.41 4.27
C LEU A 23 -26.36 -11.98 4.69
N GLY A 24 -27.27 -12.21 3.73
CA GLY A 24 -28.57 -12.84 4.01
C GLY A 24 -28.43 -14.30 4.47
N GLU A 25 -27.50 -15.06 3.88
CA GLU A 25 -27.18 -16.41 4.33
C GLU A 25 -26.62 -16.40 5.77
N ALA A 26 -25.69 -15.48 6.07
CA ALA A 26 -25.12 -15.35 7.40
C ALA A 26 -26.19 -15.02 8.46
N GLU A 27 -27.10 -14.11 8.15
CA GLU A 27 -28.24 -13.77 9.02
C GLU A 27 -29.14 -14.99 9.26
N SER A 28 -29.50 -15.72 8.19
CA SER A 28 -30.31 -16.93 8.31
C SER A 28 -29.63 -18.01 9.15
N TYR A 29 -28.32 -18.22 8.98
CA TYR A 29 -27.55 -19.19 9.78
C TYR A 29 -27.45 -18.76 11.23
N PHE A 30 -27.26 -17.46 11.49
CA PHE A 30 -27.21 -16.92 12.84
C PHE A 30 -28.54 -17.13 13.59
N LEU A 31 -29.68 -16.86 12.93
CA LEU A 31 -31.01 -17.10 13.50
C LEU A 31 -31.32 -18.59 13.72
N ALA A 32 -30.66 -19.49 12.97
CA ALA A 32 -30.76 -20.93 13.14
C ALA A 32 -29.72 -21.49 14.13
N GLU A 33 -28.95 -20.64 14.81
CA GLU A 33 -27.87 -21.01 15.74
C GLU A 33 -26.72 -21.83 15.08
N ASP A 34 -26.61 -21.80 13.75
CA ASP A 34 -25.52 -22.43 12.99
C ASP A 34 -24.36 -21.42 12.80
N TYR A 35 -23.62 -21.19 13.88
CA TYR A 35 -22.55 -20.18 13.90
C TYR A 35 -21.37 -20.51 13.00
N ASP A 36 -21.08 -21.79 12.76
CA ASP A 36 -19.99 -22.20 11.87
C ASP A 36 -20.28 -21.76 10.44
N ARG A 37 -21.50 -21.99 9.94
CA ARG A 37 -21.89 -21.54 8.60
C ARG A 37 -22.04 -20.03 8.51
N ALA A 38 -22.54 -19.39 9.55
CA ALA A 38 -22.61 -17.93 9.62
C ALA A 38 -21.21 -17.31 9.49
N SER A 39 -20.23 -17.85 10.20
CA SER A 39 -18.83 -17.37 10.15
C SER A 39 -18.22 -17.53 8.76
N ILE A 40 -18.38 -18.71 8.14
CA ILE A 40 -17.89 -18.96 6.77
C ILE A 40 -18.51 -17.99 5.74
N ALA A 41 -19.81 -17.71 5.86
CA ALA A 41 -20.50 -16.76 4.99
C ALA A 41 -19.96 -15.34 5.16
N LEU A 42 -19.74 -14.90 6.41
CA LEU A 42 -19.17 -13.59 6.72
C LEU A 42 -17.73 -13.44 6.24
N GLU A 43 -16.87 -14.46 6.39
CA GLU A 43 -15.50 -14.41 5.88
C GLU A 43 -15.46 -14.24 4.35
N LYS A 44 -16.32 -14.95 3.63
CA LYS A 44 -16.46 -14.81 2.18
C LYS A 44 -16.96 -13.42 1.80
N ALA A 45 -17.97 -12.91 2.49
CA ALA A 45 -18.50 -11.57 2.26
C ALA A 45 -17.42 -10.50 2.50
N GLN A 46 -16.64 -10.64 3.58
CA GLN A 46 -15.54 -9.73 3.88
C GLN A 46 -14.46 -9.75 2.79
N LYS A 47 -14.15 -10.92 2.21
CA LYS A 47 -13.20 -11.04 1.10
C LYS A 47 -13.68 -10.28 -0.13
N ILE A 48 -14.97 -10.42 -0.48
CA ILE A 48 -15.58 -9.69 -1.60
C ILE A 48 -15.56 -8.18 -1.34
N LEU A 49 -15.96 -7.73 -0.14
CA LEU A 49 -15.94 -6.32 0.21
C LEU A 49 -14.54 -5.72 0.13
N LYS A 50 -13.51 -6.41 0.65
CA LYS A 50 -12.11 -5.99 0.51
C LYS A 50 -11.68 -5.85 -0.96
N GLN A 51 -12.10 -6.78 -1.81
CA GLN A 51 -11.82 -6.72 -3.25
C GLN A 51 -12.53 -5.55 -3.93
N GLN A 52 -13.81 -5.32 -3.61
CA GLN A 52 -14.58 -4.19 -4.14
C GLN A 52 -14.05 -2.84 -3.68
N ILE A 53 -13.63 -2.71 -2.41
CA ILE A 53 -12.91 -1.53 -1.92
C ILE A 53 -11.62 -1.32 -2.70
N ARG A 54 -10.83 -2.38 -2.95
CA ARG A 54 -9.60 -2.30 -3.76
C ARG A 54 -9.88 -1.88 -5.21
N LEU A 55 -10.96 -2.39 -5.81
CA LEU A 55 -11.38 -2.03 -7.17
C LEU A 55 -11.86 -0.58 -7.25
N GLY A 56 -12.67 -0.12 -6.29
CA GLY A 56 -13.10 1.29 -6.18
C GLY A 56 -11.97 2.25 -5.84
N ARG A 57 -10.87 1.75 -5.27
CA ARG A 57 -9.62 2.49 -5.00
C ARG A 57 -8.64 2.50 -6.18
N LYS A 58 -8.93 1.87 -7.33
CA LYS A 58 -8.10 1.97 -8.56
C LYS A 58 -8.16 3.38 -9.17
N THR A 59 -7.62 4.35 -8.44
CA THR A 59 -6.83 5.42 -9.05
C THR A 59 -5.56 4.76 -9.56
N THR A 60 -5.17 5.00 -10.81
CA THR A 60 -3.90 4.50 -11.33
C THR A 60 -2.80 5.00 -10.39
N PRO A 61 -2.03 4.13 -9.72
CA PRO A 61 -1.01 4.57 -8.80
C PRO A 61 -0.01 5.45 -9.56
N PHE A 62 0.38 6.57 -8.97
CA PHE A 62 1.51 7.34 -9.49
C PHE A 62 2.79 6.51 -9.30
N VAL A 63 3.26 5.86 -10.37
CA VAL A 63 4.52 5.10 -10.37
C VAL A 63 5.56 5.84 -11.18
N ASN A 64 6.52 6.45 -10.50
CA ASN A 64 7.64 7.14 -11.11
C ASN A 64 8.88 6.89 -10.26
N LEU A 65 9.83 6.11 -10.77
CA LEU A 65 11.07 5.79 -10.06
C LEU A 65 12.28 6.54 -10.62
N SER A 66 12.05 7.58 -11.44
CA SER A 66 13.12 8.32 -12.13
C SER A 66 13.92 9.26 -11.22
N THR A 67 13.38 9.64 -10.06
CA THR A 67 14.05 10.48 -9.06
C THR A 67 13.97 9.88 -7.66
N PRO A 68 14.91 10.22 -6.75
CA PRO A 68 14.87 9.83 -5.34
C PRO A 68 13.52 10.13 -4.68
N GLU A 69 13.01 11.34 -4.89
CA GLU A 69 11.77 11.84 -4.32
C GLU A 69 10.55 11.09 -4.87
N ASN A 70 10.51 10.87 -6.19
CA ASN A 70 9.41 10.16 -6.81
C ASN A 70 9.38 8.69 -6.37
N ALA A 71 10.52 8.05 -6.10
CA ALA A 71 10.55 6.69 -5.56
C ALA A 71 9.87 6.60 -4.18
N VAL A 72 10.14 7.54 -3.28
CA VAL A 72 9.46 7.59 -1.97
C VAL A 72 7.98 7.94 -2.15
N LYS A 73 7.65 8.92 -2.98
CA LYS A 73 6.26 9.29 -3.27
C LYS A 73 5.45 8.11 -3.81
N SER A 74 5.99 7.40 -4.81
CA SER A 74 5.35 6.21 -5.39
C SER A 74 5.17 5.10 -4.36
N PHE A 75 6.15 4.89 -3.48
CA PHE A 75 6.01 3.93 -2.39
C PHE A 75 4.87 4.33 -1.44
N LEU A 76 4.83 5.57 -0.95
CA LEU A 76 3.83 6.02 0.03
C LEU A 76 2.41 6.01 -0.56
N VAL A 77 2.25 6.48 -1.79
CA VAL A 77 0.96 6.43 -2.51
C VAL A 77 0.48 4.99 -2.65
N SER A 78 1.37 4.07 -3.04
CA SER A 78 1.02 2.65 -3.21
C SER A 78 0.70 1.96 -1.89
N ALA A 79 1.44 2.29 -0.82
CA ALA A 79 1.16 1.80 0.53
C ALA A 79 -0.23 2.26 0.99
N VAL A 80 -0.58 3.54 0.82
CA VAL A 80 -1.92 4.04 1.18
C VAL A 80 -3.03 3.40 0.34
N LEU A 81 -2.75 3.10 -0.92
CA LEU A 81 -3.71 2.46 -1.84
C LEU A 81 -3.91 0.96 -1.58
N ASP A 82 -3.19 0.36 -0.64
CA ASP A 82 -3.10 -1.10 -0.46
C ASP A 82 -2.68 -1.81 -1.77
N ASP A 83 -1.87 -1.14 -2.61
CA ASP A 83 -1.29 -1.70 -3.82
C ASP A 83 0.08 -2.34 -3.51
N GLU A 84 0.02 -3.54 -2.94
CA GLU A 84 1.20 -4.29 -2.50
C GLU A 84 2.20 -4.55 -3.63
N GLU A 85 1.73 -4.81 -4.86
CA GLU A 85 2.59 -5.10 -6.00
C GLU A 85 3.45 -3.88 -6.35
N THR A 86 2.81 -2.71 -6.48
CA THR A 86 3.53 -1.47 -6.77
C THR A 86 4.39 -1.03 -5.60
N ALA A 87 3.88 -1.14 -4.36
CA ALA A 87 4.67 -0.85 -3.16
C ALA A 87 5.94 -1.70 -3.14
N ARG A 88 5.84 -3.00 -3.44
CA ARG A 88 6.99 -3.91 -3.53
C ARG A 88 7.99 -3.51 -4.61
N ARG A 89 7.52 -3.11 -5.79
CA ARG A 89 8.39 -2.63 -6.88
C ARG A 89 9.20 -1.38 -6.53
N CYS A 90 8.77 -0.60 -5.54
CA CYS A 90 9.49 0.57 -5.08
C CYS A 90 10.68 0.22 -4.18
N TRP A 91 10.75 -0.99 -3.61
CA TRP A 91 11.84 -1.43 -2.75
C TRP A 91 13.05 -1.94 -3.55
N SER A 92 14.23 -1.77 -2.94
CA SER A 92 15.50 -2.28 -3.44
C SER A 92 15.51 -3.80 -3.39
N LYS A 93 16.13 -4.44 -4.37
CA LYS A 93 16.31 -5.90 -4.38
C LYS A 93 17.22 -6.42 -3.26
N ARG A 94 17.90 -5.51 -2.55
CA ARG A 94 18.70 -5.82 -1.34
C ARG A 94 17.82 -6.10 -0.13
N VAL A 95 16.56 -5.67 -0.16
CA VAL A 95 15.56 -6.03 0.84
C VAL A 95 14.86 -7.30 0.38
N PRO A 96 14.88 -8.39 1.15
CA PRO A 96 14.23 -9.62 0.73
C PRO A 96 12.72 -9.45 0.58
N ASP A 97 12.16 -9.98 -0.51
CA ASP A 97 10.74 -9.81 -0.87
C ASP A 97 9.77 -10.21 0.24
N TYR A 98 10.13 -11.21 1.05
CA TYR A 98 9.28 -11.70 2.14
C TYR A 98 9.19 -10.74 3.34
N PHE A 99 10.11 -9.77 3.46
CA PHE A 99 10.03 -8.71 4.48
C PHE A 99 9.22 -7.50 4.03
N VAL A 100 9.13 -7.26 2.72
CA VAL A 100 8.47 -6.06 2.18
C VAL A 100 7.03 -5.87 2.70
N PRO A 101 6.17 -6.90 2.80
CA PRO A 101 4.82 -6.73 3.35
C PRO A 101 4.81 -6.21 4.80
N MET A 102 5.73 -6.69 5.64
CA MET A 102 5.87 -6.22 7.02
C MET A 102 6.26 -4.73 7.04
N LEU A 103 7.22 -4.35 6.19
CA LEU A 103 7.70 -2.96 6.09
C LEU A 103 6.60 -2.03 5.57
N VAL A 104 5.84 -2.44 4.55
CA VAL A 104 4.67 -1.70 4.05
C VAL A 104 3.65 -1.49 5.16
N SER A 105 3.31 -2.55 5.90
CA SER A 105 2.31 -2.49 6.97
C SER A 105 2.70 -1.56 8.11
N ALA A 106 3.97 -1.59 8.53
CA ALA A 106 4.45 -0.71 9.59
C ALA A 106 4.36 0.78 9.19
N ILE A 107 4.51 1.09 7.91
CA ILE A 107 4.49 2.47 7.40
C ILE A 107 3.08 2.95 7.14
N GLN A 108 2.20 2.05 6.69
CA GLN A 108 0.76 2.34 6.70
C GLN A 108 0.31 2.75 8.10
N LYS A 109 0.75 2.04 9.15
CA LYS A 109 0.44 2.39 10.55
C LYS A 109 1.02 3.74 10.97
N GLU A 110 2.28 4.01 10.65
CA GLU A 110 2.93 5.30 10.97
C GLU A 110 2.21 6.48 10.29
N ILE A 111 1.87 6.31 9.01
CA ILE A 111 1.10 7.30 8.24
C ILE A 111 -0.28 7.48 8.89
N GLU A 112 -1.01 6.40 9.15
CA GLU A 112 -2.33 6.42 9.78
C GLU A 112 -2.33 7.12 11.14
N LEU A 113 -1.34 6.85 12.00
CA LEU A 113 -1.18 7.52 13.30
C LEU A 113 -1.03 9.03 13.14
N LYS A 114 -0.07 9.46 12.32
CA LYS A 114 0.20 10.89 12.09
C LYS A 114 -1.01 11.63 11.49
N LEU A 115 -1.79 10.95 10.66
CA LEU A 115 -2.97 11.53 10.01
C LEU A 115 -4.20 11.55 10.90
N GLN A 116 -4.41 10.51 11.71
CA GLN A 116 -5.46 10.52 12.72
C GLN A 116 -5.24 11.65 13.72
N GLU A 117 -3.99 11.88 14.13
CA GLU A 117 -3.65 12.97 15.06
C GLU A 117 -3.82 14.37 14.46
N GLN A 118 -3.63 14.55 13.15
CA GLN A 118 -3.61 15.88 12.53
C GLN A 118 -4.88 16.29 11.77
N LEU A 119 -5.63 15.34 11.21
CA LEU A 119 -6.60 15.65 10.17
C LEU A 119 -7.96 14.96 10.32
N GLU A 120 -8.13 14.08 11.31
CA GLU A 120 -9.32 13.22 11.46
C GLU A 120 -9.70 12.46 10.16
N LEU A 121 -8.72 12.26 9.27
CA LEU A 121 -8.94 11.73 7.93
C LEU A 121 -8.95 10.19 7.97
N GLY A 122 -10.12 9.60 7.73
CA GLY A 122 -10.26 8.14 7.58
C GLY A 122 -9.63 7.60 6.29
N LYS A 123 -9.39 6.28 6.23
CA LYS A 123 -8.84 5.61 5.04
C LYS A 123 -9.71 5.89 3.80
N GLY A 124 -9.10 6.25 2.67
CA GLY A 124 -9.86 6.45 1.42
C GLY A 124 -9.13 7.27 0.34
N PRO A 125 -9.81 7.60 -0.77
CA PRO A 125 -9.22 8.34 -1.89
C PRO A 125 -8.69 9.73 -1.51
N GLU A 126 -9.30 10.37 -0.51
CA GLU A 126 -8.83 11.67 -0.01
C GLU A 126 -7.45 11.58 0.65
N LEU A 127 -7.17 10.46 1.33
CA LEU A 127 -5.85 10.20 1.89
C LEU A 127 -4.79 10.06 0.79
N VAL A 128 -5.13 9.41 -0.32
CA VAL A 128 -4.24 9.26 -1.48
C VAL A 128 -3.92 10.62 -2.08
N LYS A 129 -4.94 11.47 -2.31
CA LYS A 129 -4.74 12.84 -2.79
C LYS A 129 -3.87 13.65 -1.84
N TRP A 130 -4.04 13.46 -0.54
CA TRP A 130 -3.28 14.17 0.48
C TRP A 130 -1.80 13.76 0.47
N VAL A 131 -1.49 12.46 0.45
CA VAL A 131 -0.11 11.96 0.33
C VAL A 131 0.53 12.37 -1.01
N GLU A 132 -0.25 12.35 -2.09
CA GLU A 132 0.26 12.69 -3.42
C GLU A 132 0.57 14.18 -3.57
N LYS A 133 -0.25 15.08 -3.00
CA LYS A 133 -0.18 16.53 -3.28
C LYS A 133 0.35 17.37 -2.12
N ALA A 134 0.14 16.93 -0.89
CA ALA A 134 0.38 17.77 0.28
C ALA A 134 1.80 17.59 0.85
N PHE A 135 2.39 16.40 0.69
CA PHE A 135 3.74 16.14 1.16
C PHE A 135 4.77 16.91 0.34
N ARG A 136 5.68 17.58 1.03
CA ARG A 136 6.91 18.11 0.44
C ARG A 136 8.00 17.05 0.54
N TYR A 137 8.70 16.82 -0.56
CA TYR A 137 9.83 15.89 -0.60
C TYR A 137 11.12 16.67 -0.67
N GLU A 138 12.02 16.41 0.28
CA GLU A 138 13.35 17.01 0.33
C GLU A 138 14.39 15.90 0.37
N ARG A 139 15.59 16.15 -0.15
CA ARG A 139 16.65 15.14 -0.15
C ARG A 139 18.02 15.70 0.19
N ILE A 140 18.87 14.83 0.71
CA ILE A 140 20.31 15.08 0.86
C ILE A 140 21.09 13.91 0.28
N TRP A 141 22.17 14.23 -0.41
CA TRP A 141 23.06 13.23 -0.98
C TRP A 141 23.84 12.52 0.14
N THR A 142 23.92 11.19 0.09
CA THR A 142 24.58 10.38 1.13
C THR A 142 25.84 9.68 0.64
N GLY A 143 26.27 9.93 -0.60
CA GLY A 143 27.39 9.25 -1.25
C GLY A 143 26.94 8.39 -2.44
N VAL A 144 27.76 7.40 -2.81
CA VAL A 144 27.67 6.63 -4.07
C VAL A 144 26.23 6.23 -4.40
N ASN A 145 25.62 6.95 -5.35
CA ASN A 145 24.29 6.69 -5.89
C ASN A 145 23.16 6.52 -4.84
N SER A 146 23.25 7.24 -3.73
CA SER A 146 22.21 7.21 -2.68
C SER A 146 21.86 8.59 -2.14
N TYR A 147 20.61 8.71 -1.67
CA TYR A 147 20.08 9.89 -1.00
C TYR A 147 19.35 9.49 0.28
N TYR A 148 19.29 10.38 1.27
CA TYR A 148 18.15 10.39 2.18
C TYR A 148 17.07 11.30 1.59
N VAL A 149 15.83 10.87 1.68
CA VAL A 149 14.65 11.59 1.24
C VAL A 149 13.70 11.69 2.43
N TRP A 150 13.23 12.90 2.71
CA TRP A 150 12.18 13.15 3.70
C TRP A 150 10.86 13.32 2.99
N ALA A 151 9.82 12.67 3.50
CA ALA A 151 8.44 12.94 3.15
C ALA A 151 7.85 13.83 4.28
N ILE A 152 7.67 15.12 4.00
CA ILE A 152 7.34 16.12 5.02
C ILE A 152 5.86 16.51 4.88
N PRO A 153 5.01 16.19 5.86
CA PRO A 153 3.62 16.62 5.86
C PRO A 153 3.48 18.16 5.87
N PRO A 154 2.38 18.71 5.34
CA PRO A 154 2.05 20.14 5.48
C PRO A 154 2.13 20.62 6.93
N GLY A 155 2.76 21.76 7.16
CA GLY A 155 2.90 22.35 8.50
C GLY A 155 3.99 21.71 9.36
N GLU A 156 4.58 20.59 8.94
CA GLU A 156 5.66 19.92 9.67
C GLU A 156 7.07 20.30 9.19
N LYS A 157 8.06 19.99 10.04
CA LYS A 157 9.49 20.03 9.72
C LYS A 157 9.98 18.63 9.40
N ARG A 158 11.23 18.52 8.90
CA ARG A 158 11.89 17.22 8.68
C ARG A 158 11.83 16.38 9.96
N SER A 159 11.46 15.10 9.81
CA SER A 159 11.44 14.11 10.87
C SER A 159 12.09 12.82 10.38
N GLU A 160 12.82 12.13 11.26
CA GLU A 160 13.40 10.82 10.94
C GLU A 160 12.35 9.72 10.77
N SER A 161 11.15 9.90 11.34
CA SER A 161 10.00 8.97 11.20
C SER A 161 9.57 8.74 9.76
N LEU A 162 9.69 9.78 8.92
CA LEU A 162 9.38 9.74 7.48
C LEU A 162 10.61 10.09 6.65
N GLN A 163 11.76 9.57 7.07
CA GLN A 163 13.01 9.66 6.34
C GLN A 163 13.38 8.29 5.77
N PHE A 164 13.77 8.28 4.50
CA PHE A 164 14.01 7.09 3.71
C PHE A 164 15.40 7.17 3.10
N ARG A 165 16.16 6.09 3.15
CA ARG A 165 17.33 5.95 2.30
C ARG A 165 16.90 5.33 0.98
N VAL A 166 17.26 5.99 -0.12
CA VAL A 166 17.02 5.50 -1.47
C VAL A 166 18.33 5.29 -2.22
N VAL A 167 18.37 4.25 -3.04
CA VAL A 167 19.53 3.82 -3.81
C VAL A 167 19.18 3.66 -5.28
N ARG A 168 20.15 3.88 -6.16
CA ARG A 168 19.96 3.67 -7.60
C ARG A 168 20.25 2.22 -8.00
N GLU A 169 19.30 1.60 -8.70
CA GLU A 169 19.39 0.23 -9.21
C GLU A 169 18.84 0.18 -10.64
N ASN A 170 19.65 -0.25 -11.62
CA ASN A 170 19.24 -0.40 -13.02
C ASN A 170 18.46 0.80 -13.57
N SER A 171 18.99 2.01 -13.34
CA SER A 171 18.42 3.31 -13.73
C SER A 171 17.24 3.82 -12.88
N ASP A 172 16.60 2.97 -12.08
CA ASP A 172 15.54 3.35 -11.14
C ASP A 172 16.09 3.74 -9.76
N TRP A 173 15.35 4.59 -9.05
CA TRP A 173 15.54 4.83 -7.62
C TRP A 173 14.63 3.90 -6.82
N LYS A 174 15.19 3.29 -5.78
CA LYS A 174 14.51 2.31 -4.93
C LYS A 174 14.67 2.65 -3.46
N VAL A 175 13.63 2.41 -2.66
CA VAL A 175 13.68 2.51 -1.20
C VAL A 175 14.51 1.36 -0.66
N LEU A 176 15.56 1.68 0.10
CA LEU A 176 16.39 0.69 0.78
C LEU A 176 15.93 0.49 2.21
N VAL A 177 15.74 1.57 2.97
CA VAL A 177 15.46 1.50 4.40
C VAL A 177 14.78 2.76 4.92
N PHE A 178 14.02 2.61 6.00
CA PHE A 178 13.55 3.71 6.83
C PHE A 178 14.62 4.12 7.81
N LYS A 179 14.88 5.42 7.96
CA LYS A 179 15.94 5.88 8.85
C LYS A 179 15.77 5.36 10.27
N ALA A 180 14.53 5.29 10.75
CA ALA A 180 14.17 4.71 12.04
C ALA A 180 14.60 3.24 12.24
N TRP A 181 14.82 2.48 11.17
CA TRP A 181 15.21 1.07 11.21
C TRP A 181 16.64 0.81 10.73
N GLU A 182 17.35 1.82 10.21
CA GLU A 182 18.68 1.63 9.62
C GLU A 182 19.70 1.10 10.65
N GLU A 183 19.56 1.51 11.91
CA GLU A 183 20.47 1.10 12.98
C GLU A 183 20.08 -0.22 13.66
N GLU A 184 18.88 -0.73 13.39
CA GLU A 184 18.33 -1.92 14.02
C GLU A 184 19.11 -3.18 13.63
N GLY A 185 19.43 -4.00 14.64
CA GLY A 185 20.22 -5.22 14.45
C GLY A 185 19.58 -6.21 13.48
N TRP A 186 18.25 -6.34 13.52
CA TRP A 186 17.50 -7.18 12.59
C TRP A 186 17.63 -6.66 11.15
N PHE A 187 17.49 -5.36 10.91
CA PHE A 187 17.57 -4.80 9.56
C PHE A 187 18.98 -4.90 8.97
N LYS A 188 20.02 -4.65 9.80
CA LYS A 188 21.42 -4.85 9.42
C LYS A 188 21.72 -6.29 9.02
N ALA A 189 21.09 -7.28 9.66
CA ALA A 189 21.25 -8.69 9.28
C ALA A 189 20.60 -9.02 7.92
N LEU A 190 19.61 -8.24 7.47
CA LEU A 190 18.87 -8.48 6.23
C LEU A 190 19.51 -7.88 4.98
N THR A 191 20.36 -6.87 5.16
CA THR A 191 20.92 -6.07 4.06
C THR A 191 22.44 -6.23 3.90
N ARG A 192 23.02 -7.21 4.58
CA ARG A 192 24.42 -7.63 4.45
C ARG A 192 24.70 -8.37 3.15
#